data_AF-A0AA46WV91-F1
#
_entry.id   AF-A0AA46WV91-F1
#
_cell.length_a   1.000
_cell.length_b   1.000
_cell.length_c   1.000
_cell.angle_alpha   90.00
_cell.angle_beta   90.00
_cell.angle_gamma   90.00
#
_symmetry.space_group_name_H-M   'P 1'
#
loop_
_entity.id
_entity.type
_entity.pdbx_description
1 polymer ?
#
loop_
_entity_poly.entity_id
_entity_poly.type
_entity_poly.pdbx_seq_one_letter_code
_entity_poly.pdbx_strand_id
1 'polypeptide(L)'
;MLMRTDPFRDVDRLAQQVLGTMARPAVMPLDAWREDDRFIAEFDLPGVEVDSIELDVERNVLTVRAERPEVDRDQEFVSTERPRGVFTRRLFLGDTLDTDRIEAHYRNGVLRVTIPVAEKARPRKITVIDAERNGQAAIAS
;
A
#
# COMPACT_ATOMS: atom_id res chain seq x y z
N MET A 1 -33.58 20.57 -3.15
CA MET A 1 -34.34 19.67 -4.03
C MET A 1 -33.40 19.25 -5.16
N LEU A 2 -32.72 18.11 -5.02
CA LEU A 2 -31.85 17.59 -6.08
C LEU A 2 -32.74 16.85 -7.07
N MET A 3 -32.75 17.33 -8.32
CA MET A 3 -33.58 16.77 -9.39
C MET A 3 -33.10 15.36 -9.76
N ARG A 4 -34.07 14.46 -9.88
CA ARG A 4 -33.93 13.03 -10.19
C ARG A 4 -34.34 12.84 -11.65
N THR A 5 -33.37 12.68 -12.54
CA THR A 5 -33.60 12.17 -13.88
C THR A 5 -32.38 11.39 -14.28
N ASP A 6 -32.43 10.07 -14.16
CA ASP A 6 -31.53 9.22 -14.93
C ASP A 6 -32.31 8.00 -15.46
N PRO A 7 -32.66 7.97 -16.76
CA PRO A 7 -33.56 6.99 -17.38
C PRO A 7 -32.90 5.63 -17.67
N PHE A 8 -31.71 5.35 -17.10
CA PHE A 8 -30.92 4.15 -17.42
C PHE A 8 -30.75 3.15 -16.26
N ARG A 9 -31.53 3.27 -15.17
CA ARG A 9 -31.43 2.35 -14.02
C ARG A 9 -31.75 0.88 -14.32
N ASP A 10 -32.51 0.60 -15.37
CA ASP A 10 -32.90 -0.77 -15.73
C ASP A 10 -31.84 -1.51 -16.56
N VAL A 11 -30.94 -0.79 -17.25
CA VAL A 11 -29.86 -1.41 -18.05
C VAL A 11 -28.70 -1.86 -17.17
N ASP A 12 -28.43 -1.16 -16.06
CA ASP A 12 -27.40 -1.52 -15.09
C ASP A 12 -27.70 -2.82 -14.34
N ARG A 13 -28.98 -3.10 -14.04
CA ARG A 13 -29.39 -4.37 -13.40
C ARG A 13 -29.23 -5.58 -14.31
N LEU A 14 -29.48 -5.43 -15.61
CA LEU A 14 -29.29 -6.49 -16.61
C LEU A 14 -27.80 -6.75 -16.90
N ALA A 15 -26.96 -5.72 -16.87
CA ALA A 15 -25.51 -5.88 -17.03
C ALA A 15 -24.87 -6.64 -15.84
N GLN A 16 -25.35 -6.41 -14.61
CA GLN A 16 -24.90 -7.12 -13.41
C GLN A 16 -25.25 -8.63 -13.41
N GLN A 17 -26.28 -9.04 -14.15
CA GLN A 17 -26.72 -10.44 -14.20
C GLN A 17 -26.03 -11.27 -15.31
N VAL A 18 -25.41 -10.63 -16.30
CA VAL A 18 -24.73 -11.30 -17.43
C VAL A 18 -23.21 -11.40 -17.22
N LEU A 19 -22.60 -10.52 -16.43
CA LEU A 19 -21.15 -10.51 -16.13
C LEU A 19 -20.85 -11.03 -14.72
N GLY A 20 -21.26 -12.26 -14.44
CA GLY A 20 -20.99 -12.95 -13.18
C GLY A 20 -19.53 -12.82 -12.72
N THR A 21 -19.36 -12.25 -11.52
CA THR A 21 -18.27 -12.53 -10.56
C THR A 21 -16.83 -12.50 -11.09
N MET A 22 -16.39 -11.37 -11.61
CA MET A 22 -15.02 -10.92 -11.31
C MET A 22 -15.12 -9.62 -10.55
N ALA A 23 -15.17 -9.73 -9.21
CA ALA A 23 -15.03 -8.59 -8.33
C ALA A 23 -13.72 -7.88 -8.67
N ARG A 24 -13.79 -6.79 -9.44
CA ARG A 24 -12.67 -5.87 -9.58
C ARG A 24 -12.48 -5.28 -8.17
N PRO A 25 -11.37 -5.57 -7.48
CA PRO A 25 -11.16 -5.04 -6.15
C PRO A 25 -11.36 -3.53 -6.19
N ALA A 26 -12.12 -3.00 -5.23
CA ALA A 26 -12.38 -1.59 -5.18
C ALA A 26 -11.04 -0.82 -5.15
N VAL A 27 -10.97 0.30 -5.90
CA VAL A 27 -9.73 1.06 -6.04
C VAL A 27 -9.31 1.61 -4.68
N MET A 28 -8.07 1.33 -4.29
CA MET A 28 -7.40 1.89 -3.11
C MET A 28 -6.28 2.80 -3.62
N PRO A 29 -6.54 4.12 -3.81
CA PRO A 29 -5.51 5.08 -4.19
C PRO A 29 -4.38 5.09 -3.17
N LEU A 30 -3.16 5.31 -3.66
CA LEU A 30 -2.00 5.39 -2.80
C LEU A 30 -0.93 6.32 -3.37
N ASP A 31 -0.19 6.96 -2.47
CA ASP A 31 1.07 7.62 -2.76
C ASP A 31 2.20 6.90 -2.02
N ALA A 32 3.35 6.78 -2.66
CA ALA A 32 4.51 6.15 -2.04
C ALA A 32 5.79 6.88 -2.43
N TRP A 33 6.66 7.11 -1.45
CA TRP A 33 7.92 7.82 -1.63
C TRP A 33 9.00 7.31 -0.67
N ARG A 34 10.22 7.79 -0.87
CA ARG A 34 11.33 7.60 0.06
C ARG A 34 11.63 8.92 0.75
N GLU A 35 11.83 8.86 2.05
CA GLU A 35 12.22 9.98 2.89
C GLU A 35 13.38 9.50 3.77
N ASP A 36 14.56 10.11 3.59
CA ASP A 36 15.81 9.71 4.25
C ASP A 36 16.08 8.19 4.17
N ASP A 37 16.09 7.52 5.31
CA ASP A 37 16.29 6.07 5.49
C ASP A 37 14.95 5.32 5.62
N ARG A 38 13.86 5.81 5.01
CA ARG A 38 12.52 5.22 5.13
C ARG A 38 11.78 5.18 3.80
N PHE A 39 10.99 4.13 3.64
CA PHE A 39 9.95 4.05 2.64
C PHE A 39 8.61 4.35 3.29
N ILE A 40 7.81 5.22 2.69
CA ILE A 40 6.49 5.61 3.19
C ILE A 40 5.46 5.36 2.09
N ALA A 41 4.34 4.75 2.46
CA ALA A 41 3.17 4.58 1.60
C ALA A 41 1.91 5.03 2.33
N GLU A 42 1.08 5.84 1.68
CA GLU A 42 -0.21 6.29 2.19
C GLU A 42 -1.34 5.74 1.32
N PHE A 43 -2.38 5.20 1.96
CA PHE A 43 -3.53 4.61 1.31
C PHE A 43 -4.81 5.34 1.72
N ASP A 44 -5.59 5.76 0.73
CA ASP A 44 -6.88 6.40 0.98
C ASP A 44 -7.95 5.35 1.28
N LEU A 45 -8.37 5.31 2.55
CA LEU A 45 -9.34 4.37 3.10
C LEU A 45 -10.45 5.06 3.93
N PRO A 46 -11.10 6.13 3.44
CA PRO A 46 -12.06 6.87 4.25
C PRO A 46 -13.27 6.04 4.67
N GLY A 47 -13.65 6.08 5.95
CA GLY A 47 -14.80 5.33 6.47
C GLY A 47 -14.61 3.81 6.49
N VAL A 48 -13.37 3.35 6.51
CA VAL A 48 -12.98 1.99 6.91
C VAL A 48 -12.78 1.99 8.43
N GLU A 49 -13.27 0.94 9.09
CA GLU A 49 -13.04 0.69 10.51
C GLU A 49 -11.61 0.18 10.72
N VAL A 50 -10.91 0.68 11.75
CA VAL A 50 -9.49 0.33 11.96
C VAL A 50 -9.29 -1.17 12.11
N ASP A 51 -10.20 -1.83 12.82
CA ASP A 51 -10.14 -3.26 13.09
C ASP A 51 -10.37 -4.13 11.85
N SER A 52 -10.84 -3.57 10.73
CA SER A 52 -10.98 -4.28 9.46
C SER A 52 -9.77 -4.10 8.53
N ILE A 53 -8.75 -3.36 8.96
CA ILE A 53 -7.50 -3.16 8.21
C ILE A 53 -6.53 -4.28 8.58
N GLU A 54 -6.19 -5.09 7.58
CA GLU A 54 -5.21 -6.18 7.68
C GLU A 54 -3.97 -5.81 6.87
N LEU A 55 -2.80 -5.99 7.50
CA LEU A 55 -1.49 -5.73 6.92
C LEU A 55 -0.63 -6.99 7.03
N ASP A 56 -0.26 -7.55 5.89
CA ASP A 56 0.57 -8.75 5.81
C ASP A 56 1.81 -8.49 4.97
N VAL A 57 2.95 -9.04 5.40
CA VAL A 57 4.18 -9.03 4.61
C VAL A 57 4.63 -10.46 4.38
N GLU A 58 4.66 -10.90 3.13
CA GLU A 58 5.19 -12.20 2.74
C GLU A 58 6.15 -12.03 1.56
N ARG A 59 7.38 -12.55 1.67
CA ARG A 59 8.40 -12.56 0.59
C ARG A 59 8.57 -11.17 -0.07
N ASN A 60 8.76 -10.13 0.75
CA ASN A 60 8.90 -8.74 0.30
C ASN A 60 7.66 -8.20 -0.45
N VAL A 61 6.48 -8.77 -0.22
CA VAL A 61 5.21 -8.23 -0.71
C VAL A 61 4.37 -7.78 0.46
N LEU A 62 4.15 -6.46 0.57
CA LEU A 62 3.18 -5.89 1.50
C LEU A 62 1.78 -6.00 0.88
N THR A 63 0.88 -6.68 1.58
CA THR A 63 -0.54 -6.75 1.25
C THR A 63 -1.31 -5.91 2.24
N VAL A 64 -2.08 -4.95 1.73
CA VAL A 64 -3.01 -4.13 2.48
C VAL A 64 -4.42 -4.57 2.10
N ARG A 65 -5.17 -5.06 3.09
CA ARG A 65 -6.57 -5.42 2.94
C ARG A 65 -7.40 -4.58 3.90
N ALA A 66 -8.54 -4.10 3.42
CA ALA A 66 -9.44 -3.27 4.19
C ALA A 66 -10.88 -3.52 3.75
N GLU A 67 -11.84 -3.37 4.67
CA GLU A 67 -13.25 -3.52 4.36
C GLU A 67 -14.05 -2.28 4.76
N ARG A 68 -14.77 -1.72 3.79
CA ARG A 68 -15.79 -0.71 4.05
C ARG A 68 -17.15 -1.39 4.04
N PRO A 69 -17.97 -1.25 5.09
CA PRO A 69 -19.25 -1.93 5.19
C PRO A 69 -20.17 -1.59 4.01
N GLU A 70 -20.95 -2.59 3.57
CA GLU A 70 -22.03 -2.38 2.61
C GLU A 70 -23.05 -1.37 3.16
N VAL A 71 -23.84 -0.79 2.25
CA VAL A 71 -25.01 -0.02 2.68
C VAL A 71 -26.14 -0.96 3.12
N ASP A 72 -26.92 -0.50 4.09
CA ASP A 72 -28.20 -1.10 4.43
C ASP A 72 -29.13 -1.10 3.22
N ARG A 73 -29.65 -2.28 2.87
CA ARG A 73 -30.45 -2.50 1.66
C ARG A 73 -31.89 -2.01 1.80
N ASP A 74 -32.33 -1.70 3.02
CA ASP A 74 -33.70 -1.25 3.30
C ASP A 74 -33.87 0.28 3.11
N GLN A 75 -32.80 0.99 2.75
CA GLN A 75 -32.81 2.44 2.51
C GLN A 75 -32.95 2.78 1.01
N GLU A 76 -33.79 3.79 0.69
CA GLU A 76 -33.90 4.31 -0.68
C GLU A 76 -32.73 5.25 -1.00
N PHE A 77 -31.68 4.73 -1.64
CA PHE A 77 -30.56 5.56 -2.05
C PHE A 77 -30.91 6.47 -3.25
N VAL A 78 -30.61 7.76 -3.09
CA VAL A 78 -30.66 8.74 -4.19
C VAL A 78 -29.42 8.61 -5.09
N SER A 79 -28.22 8.48 -4.51
CA SER A 79 -26.96 8.22 -5.23
C SER A 79 -26.02 7.32 -4.41
N THR A 80 -25.21 6.50 -5.08
CA THR A 80 -24.22 5.58 -4.50
C THR A 80 -22.94 5.58 -5.33
N GLU A 81 -22.06 6.54 -5.09
CA GLU A 81 -20.79 6.69 -5.85
C GLU A 81 -19.57 6.17 -5.07
N ARG A 82 -19.69 6.03 -3.74
CA ARG A 82 -18.60 5.59 -2.89
C ARG A 82 -18.34 4.08 -3.09
N PRO A 83 -17.09 3.65 -3.40
CA PRO A 83 -16.77 2.23 -3.44
C PRO A 83 -16.96 1.60 -2.06
N ARG A 84 -17.41 0.35 -2.02
CA ARG A 84 -17.68 -0.41 -0.78
C ARG A 84 -17.25 -1.86 -0.93
N GLY A 85 -17.24 -2.58 0.19
CA GLY A 85 -16.76 -3.95 0.29
C GLY A 85 -15.26 -3.99 0.53
N VAL A 86 -14.63 -5.01 -0.03
CA VAL A 86 -13.22 -5.32 0.21
C VAL A 86 -12.31 -4.56 -0.77
N PHE A 87 -11.30 -3.91 -0.20
CA PHE A 87 -10.18 -3.29 -0.89
C PHE A 87 -8.94 -4.16 -0.65
N THR A 88 -8.17 -4.43 -1.70
CA THR A 88 -6.88 -5.13 -1.56
C THR A 88 -5.85 -4.48 -2.46
N ARG A 89 -4.69 -4.17 -1.89
CA ARG A 89 -3.54 -3.63 -2.61
C ARG A 89 -2.29 -4.41 -2.23
N ARG A 90 -1.43 -4.66 -3.22
CA ARG A 90 -0.13 -5.31 -3.02
C ARG A 90 0.97 -4.38 -3.50
N LEU A 91 2.02 -4.24 -2.70
CA LEU A 91 3.23 -3.50 -3.01
C LEU A 91 4.43 -4.43 -2.92
N PHE A 92 5.23 -4.47 -3.99
CA PHE A 92 6.53 -5.14 -3.96
C PHE A 92 7.53 -4.21 -3.28
N LEU A 93 8.06 -4.67 -2.15
CA LEU A 93 9.09 -4.02 -1.38
C LEU A 93 10.47 -4.39 -1.91
N GLY A 94 11.42 -3.47 -1.79
CA GLY A 94 12.81 -3.80 -2.11
C GLY A 94 13.48 -4.57 -0.98
N ASP A 95 14.45 -5.43 -1.32
CA ASP A 95 15.22 -6.24 -0.36
C ASP A 95 16.05 -5.40 0.64
N THR A 96 16.13 -4.10 0.41
CA THR A 96 16.82 -3.13 1.25
C THR A 96 15.96 -2.59 2.39
N LEU A 97 14.67 -2.93 2.43
CA LEU A 97 13.74 -2.51 3.48
C LEU A 97 13.72 -3.52 4.62
N ASP A 98 13.60 -3.02 5.83
CA ASP A 98 13.50 -3.81 7.06
C ASP A 98 12.03 -3.99 7.43
N THR A 99 11.45 -5.07 6.90
CA THR A 99 10.03 -5.40 7.06
C THR A 99 9.67 -5.78 8.49
N ASP A 100 10.66 -6.17 9.31
CA ASP A 100 10.44 -6.55 10.72
C ASP A 100 10.13 -5.33 11.60
N ARG A 101 10.45 -4.12 11.12
CA ARG A 101 10.22 -2.84 11.81
C ARG A 101 9.21 -1.96 11.08
N ILE A 102 8.21 -2.57 10.47
CA ILE A 102 7.09 -1.85 9.85
C ILE A 102 6.24 -1.13 10.91
N GLU A 103 5.90 0.13 10.65
CA GLU A 103 5.00 0.94 11.46
C GLU A 103 3.78 1.34 10.63
N ALA A 104 2.58 1.27 11.22
CA ALA A 104 1.34 1.62 10.56
C ALA A 104 0.50 2.56 11.44
N HIS A 105 0.02 3.65 10.85
CA HIS A 105 -0.84 4.62 11.51
C HIS A 105 -2.05 4.95 10.63
N TYR A 106 -3.24 4.89 11.20
CA TYR A 106 -4.46 5.29 10.51
C TYR A 106 -5.05 6.55 11.14
N ARG A 107 -5.22 7.60 10.34
CA ARG A 107 -5.77 8.87 10.80
C ARG A 107 -6.54 9.56 9.69
N ASN A 108 -7.72 10.07 10.02
CA ASN A 108 -8.57 10.84 9.10
C ASN A 108 -8.89 10.11 7.78
N GLY A 109 -9.01 8.78 7.80
CA GLY A 109 -9.29 8.00 6.60
C GLY A 109 -8.07 7.68 5.74
N VAL A 110 -6.86 7.99 6.21
CA VAL A 110 -5.61 7.67 5.51
C VAL A 110 -4.79 6.69 6.35
N LEU A 111 -4.41 5.57 5.75
CA LEU A 111 -3.47 4.62 6.34
C LEU A 111 -2.07 4.95 5.86
N ARG A 112 -1.17 5.32 6.78
CA ARG A 112 0.25 5.52 6.52
C ARG A 112 1.04 4.31 7.00
N VAL A 113 1.79 3.70 6.09
CA VAL A 113 2.75 2.63 6.36
C VAL A 113 4.16 3.18 6.20
N THR A 114 5.01 2.97 7.20
CA THR A 114 6.41 3.38 7.21
C THR A 114 7.30 2.17 7.40
N ILE A 115 8.30 2.01 6.54
CA ILE A 115 9.24 0.89 6.57
C ILE A 115 10.66 1.45 6.55
N PRO A 116 11.47 1.25 7.59
CA PRO A 116 12.85 1.71 7.59
C PRO A 116 13.71 0.92 6.59
N VAL A 117 14.78 1.55 6.10
CA VAL A 117 15.82 0.87 5.33
C VAL A 117 16.65 0.01 6.28
N ALA A 118 16.93 -1.23 5.89
CA ALA A 118 17.73 -2.17 6.65
C ALA A 118 19.16 -1.65 6.83
N GLU A 119 19.70 -1.76 8.04
CA GLU A 119 21.06 -1.27 8.35
C GLU A 119 22.13 -1.94 7.47
N LYS A 120 21.92 -3.22 7.13
CA LYS A 120 22.80 -4.00 6.24
C LYS A 120 22.81 -3.49 4.80
N ALA A 121 21.75 -2.78 4.38
CA ALA A 121 21.64 -2.20 3.06
C ALA A 121 22.28 -0.80 2.95
N ARG A 122 22.77 -0.23 4.06
CA ARG A 122 23.47 1.06 4.03
C ARG A 122 24.77 0.96 3.23
N PRO A 123 25.08 1.94 2.37
CA PRO A 123 26.27 1.90 1.53
C PRO A 123 27.54 1.83 2.40
N ARG A 124 28.38 0.83 2.13
CA ARG A 124 29.68 0.66 2.80
C ARG A 124 30.76 1.35 1.97
N LYS A 125 31.53 2.24 2.60
CA LYS A 125 32.71 2.82 1.96
C LYS A 125 33.82 1.76 1.88
N ILE A 126 34.22 1.40 0.67
CA ILE A 126 35.33 0.46 0.44
C ILE A 126 36.60 1.29 0.34
N THR A 127 37.59 1.01 1.19
CA THR A 127 38.91 1.62 1.08
C THR A 127 39.76 0.74 0.16
N VAL A 128 40.30 1.32 -0.91
CA VAL A 128 41.24 0.64 -1.80
C VAL A 128 42.60 0.62 -1.11
N ILE A 129 43.18 -0.57 -0.93
CA ILE A 129 44.52 -0.74 -0.37
C ILE A 129 45.50 -0.85 -1.54
N ASP A 130 46.55 -0.01 -1.51
CA ASP A 130 47.67 -0.06 -2.46
C ASP A 130 48.58 -1.26 -2.14
N ALA A 131 48.61 -2.23 -3.05
CA ALA A 131 49.34 -3.48 -2.88
C ALA A 131 50.88 -3.31 -2.96
N GLU A 132 51.38 -2.24 -3.58
CA GLU A 132 52.84 -2.08 -3.79
C GLU A 132 53.54 -1.33 -2.65
N ARG A 133 52.80 -0.59 -1.81
CA ARG A 133 53.36 0.18 -0.69
C ARG A 133 53.78 -0.65 0.54
N ASN A 134 53.37 -1.91 0.64
CA ASN A 134 53.68 -2.76 1.80
C ASN A 134 54.98 -3.58 1.63
N GLY A 135 55.54 -3.64 0.43
CA GLY A 135 56.77 -4.39 0.13
C GLY A 135 58.07 -3.61 0.35
N GLN A 136 58.03 -2.27 0.36
CA GLN A 136 59.23 -1.43 0.48
C GLN A 136 59.65 -1.13 1.93
N ALA A 137 58.78 -1.39 2.92
CA ALA A 137 59.13 -1.23 4.33
C ALA A 137 59.93 -2.42 4.91
N ALA A 138 60.02 -3.55 4.19
CA ALA A 138 60.67 -4.78 4.68
C ALA A 138 62.13 -4.95 4.18
N ILE A 139 62.64 -4.05 3.34
CA ILE A 139 63.99 -4.14 2.74
C ILE A 139 64.97 -3.07 3.23
N ALA A 140 64.57 -2.26 4.21
CA ALA A 140 65.43 -1.25 4.85
C ALA A 140 65.48 -1.48 6.36
N SER A 141 66.09 -2.58 6.81
CA SER A 141 66.59 -2.78 8.17
C SER A 141 67.73 -3.79 8.16
#